data_AF-A0A094P527-F1
#
_entry.id   AF-A0A094P527-F1
#
_cell.length_a   1.000
_cell.length_b   1.000
_cell.length_c   1.000
_cell.angle_alpha   90.00
_cell.angle_beta   90.00
_cell.angle_gamma   90.00
#
_symmetry.space_group_name_H-M   'P 1'
#
loop_
_entity.id
_entity.type
_entity.pdbx_description
1 polymer ?
#
loop_
_entity_poly.entity_id
_entity_poly.type
_entity_poly.pdbx_seq_one_letter_code
_entity_poly.pdbx_strand_id
1 'polypeptide(L)' 'MSKQGVVDTSATCGEPRDGLSLGDRLCLAVGQRLNCDVLTADSAWAHLPGVVLIRKGAGRP' A
#
# COMPACT_ATOMS: atom_id res chain seq x y z
N MET A 1 8.56 -25.62 -4.46
CA MET A 1 9.20 -24.77 -3.45
C MET A 1 8.33 -23.54 -3.25
N SER A 2 7.90 -23.35 -2.02
CA SER A 2 6.67 -22.69 -1.56
C SER A 2 6.55 -21.21 -1.92
N LYS A 3 5.41 -20.77 -2.45
CA LYS A 3 5.03 -19.36 -2.42
C LYS A 3 4.20 -19.11 -1.17
N GLN A 4 4.73 -18.20 -0.34
CA GLN A 4 4.22 -17.78 0.96
C GLN A 4 2.71 -17.48 0.98
N GLY A 5 2.14 -17.70 2.16
CA GLY A 5 0.72 -17.78 2.45
C GLY A 5 -0.11 -16.57 2.05
N VAL A 6 -1.35 -16.88 1.68
CA VAL A 6 -2.49 -15.97 1.71
C VAL A 6 -2.50 -15.27 3.08
N VAL A 7 -2.23 -13.96 3.07
CA VAL A 7 -2.61 -13.09 4.18
C VAL A 7 -4.09 -12.81 3.97
N ASP A 8 -4.91 -13.39 4.84
CA ASP A 8 -6.36 -13.22 4.82
C ASP A 8 -6.69 -11.73 4.87
N THR A 9 -7.27 -11.21 3.79
CA THR A 9 -7.63 -9.81 3.63
C THR A 9 -8.96 -9.53 4.34
N SER A 10 -9.14 -10.02 5.57
CA SER A 10 -10.22 -9.57 6.43
C SER A 10 -9.75 -8.30 7.11
N ALA A 11 -10.33 -7.17 6.71
CA ALA A 11 -10.23 -5.92 7.44
C ALA A 11 -10.83 -6.12 8.83
N THR A 12 -10.02 -6.59 9.78
CA THR A 12 -10.39 -6.63 11.19
C THR A 12 -10.48 -5.18 11.68
N CYS A 13 -11.70 -4.79 12.02
CA CYS A 13 -11.98 -3.51 12.63
C CYS A 13 -11.31 -3.49 14.01
N GLY A 14 -10.39 -2.56 14.24
CA GLY A 14 -9.84 -2.26 15.55
C GLY A 14 -8.54 -2.96 15.89
N GLU A 15 -7.45 -2.49 15.28
CA GLU A 15 -6.14 -2.20 15.90
C GLU A 15 -5.34 -1.44 14.82
N PRO A 16 -4.61 -0.35 15.13
CA PRO A 16 -3.77 0.34 14.15
C PRO A 16 -2.54 -0.51 13.86
N ARG A 17 -2.72 -1.52 13.02
CA ARG A 17 -1.61 -2.21 12.36
C ARG A 17 -0.89 -1.15 11.53
N ASP A 18 0.33 -0.82 11.95
CA ASP A 18 1.32 -0.06 11.19
C ASP A 18 1.06 1.45 11.04
N GLY A 19 0.19 2.04 11.88
CA GLY A 19 -0.10 3.48 11.85
C GLY A 19 -0.89 3.95 10.62
N LEU A 20 -1.39 3.01 9.81
CA LEU A 20 -2.17 3.28 8.60
C LEU A 20 -3.67 3.41 8.92
N SER A 21 -4.32 4.36 8.25
CA SER A 21 -5.77 4.52 8.33
C SER A 21 -6.50 3.30 7.74
N LEU A 22 -7.80 3.15 8.03
CA LEU A 22 -8.61 2.11 7.38
C LEU A 22 -8.65 2.29 5.86
N GLY A 23 -8.72 3.54 5.39
CA GLY A 23 -8.71 3.84 3.95
C GLY A 23 -7.39 3.42 3.30
N ASP A 24 -6.27 3.67 3.96
CA ASP A 24 -4.94 3.32 3.47
C ASP A 24 -4.82 1.81 3.26
N ARG A 25 -5.26 1.03 4.26
CA ARG A 25 -5.27 -0.43 4.18
C ARG A 25 -6.16 -0.95 3.04
N LEU A 26 -7.32 -0.33 2.82
CA LEU A 26 -8.21 -0.70 1.72
C LEU A 26 -7.57 -0.41 0.35
N CYS A 27 -6.93 0.75 0.17
CA CYS A 27 -6.21 1.08 -1.07
C CYS A 27 -5.11 0.06 -1.39
N LEU A 28 -4.31 -0.30 -0.38
CA LEU A 28 -3.25 -1.30 -0.51
C LEU A 28 -3.81 -2.69 -0.87
N ALA A 29 -4.89 -3.11 -0.19
CA ALA A 29 -5.56 -4.38 -0.46
C ALA A 29 -6.12 -4.45 -1.88
N VAL A 30 -6.68 -3.35 -2.40
CA VAL A 30 -7.19 -3.28 -3.78
C VAL A 30 -6.05 -3.41 -4.80
N GLY A 31 -4.93 -2.70 -4.59
CA GLY A 31 -3.76 -2.82 -5.47
C GLY A 31 -3.21 -4.25 -5.51
N GLN A 32 -3.12 -4.91 -4.36
CA GLN A 32 -2.74 -6.33 -4.28
C GLN A 32 -3.73 -7.24 -5.01
N ARG A 33 -5.04 -7.04 -4.81
CA ARG A 33 -6.10 -7.85 -5.44
C ARG A 33 -6.09 -7.71 -6.97
N LEU A 34 -5.83 -6.51 -7.47
CA LEU A 34 -5.77 -6.23 -8.91
C LEU A 34 -4.37 -6.47 -9.51
N ASN A 35 -3.38 -6.80 -8.69
CA ASN A 35 -1.98 -6.93 -9.07
C ASN A 35 -1.47 -5.71 -9.85
N CYS A 36 -1.74 -4.51 -9.32
CA CYS A 36 -1.32 -3.24 -9.90
C CYS A 36 -0.64 -2.35 -8.87
N ASP A 37 0.15 -1.40 -9.35
CA ASP A 37 0.80 -0.41 -8.50
C ASP A 37 -0.22 0.54 -7.86
N VAL A 38 0.03 0.90 -6.61
CA VAL A 38 -0.72 1.90 -5.86
C VAL A 38 0.00 3.23 -5.96
N LEU A 39 -0.57 4.16 -6.72
CA LEU A 39 -0.06 5.53 -6.82
C LEU A 39 -0.49 6.34 -5.60
N THR A 40 0.45 6.96 -4.90
CA THR A 40 0.16 7.83 -3.75
C THR A 40 1.09 9.04 -3.68
N ALA A 41 0.61 10.15 -3.14
CA ALA A 41 1.47 11.29 -2.80
C ALA A 41 2.05 11.18 -1.37
N ASP A 42 1.56 10.21 -0.58
CA ASP A 42 1.96 10.03 0.82
C ASP A 42 3.26 9.23 0.93
N SER A 43 4.30 9.89 1.45
CA SER A 43 5.60 9.26 1.67
C SER A 43 5.58 8.15 2.72
N ALA A 44 4.58 8.08 3.59
CA ALA A 44 4.47 7.03 4.61
C ALA A 44 4.42 5.63 3.97
N TRP A 45 3.86 5.51 2.76
CA TRP A 45 3.68 4.22 2.09
C TRP A 45 4.89 3.83 1.22
N ALA A 46 5.90 4.70 1.07
CA ALA A 46 6.99 4.57 0.10
C ALA A 46 7.85 3.32 0.27
N HIS A 47 7.85 2.73 1.45
CA HIS A 47 8.60 1.53 1.78
C HIS A 47 7.80 0.24 1.50
N LEU A 48 6.52 0.36 1.16
CA LEU A 48 5.64 -0.79 0.90
C LEU A 48 5.81 -1.28 -0.55
N PRO A 49 5.78 -2.60 -0.77
CA PRO A 49 5.92 -3.17 -2.11
C PRO A 49 4.72 -2.80 -2.99
N GLY A 50 4.98 -2.47 -4.25
CA GLY A 50 3.94 -2.09 -5.22
C GLY A 50 3.37 -0.68 -5.00
N VAL A 51 4.00 0.16 -4.16
CA VAL A 51 3.62 1.57 -4.01
C VAL A 51 4.55 2.46 -4.81
N VAL A 52 3.96 3.41 -5.55
CA VAL A 52 4.70 4.39 -6.35
C VAL A 52 4.33 5.80 -5.89
N LEU A 53 5.35 6.57 -5.48
CA LEU A 53 5.16 7.96 -5.09
C LEU A 53 4.95 8.87 -6.30
N ILE A 54 3.75 9.44 -6.43
CA ILE A 54 3.46 10.50 -7.38
C ILE A 54 3.80 11.86 -6.77
N ARG A 55 5.09 12.16 -6.73
CA ARG A 55 5.61 13.49 -6.44
C ARG A 55 6.09 14.12 -7.75
N LYS A 56 5.73 15.39 -8.01
CA LYS A 56 6.46 16.13 -9.03
C LYS A 56 7.93 16.08 -8.63
N GLY A 57 8.77 15.51 -9.49
CA GLY A 57 10.21 15.74 -9.37
C GLY A 57 10.39 17.25 -9.26
N ALA A 58 11.10 17.71 -8.22
CA ALA A 58 11.61 19.08 -8.22
C ALA A 58 12.21 19.26 -9.61
N GLY A 59 11.58 20.14 -10.41
CA GLY A 59 11.99 20.36 -11.78
C GLY A 59 13.50 20.57 -11.77
N ARG A 60 14.22 19.79 -12.55
CA ARG A 60 15.64 20.00 -12.74
C ARG A 60 15.91 20.08 -14.23
N PRO A 61 16.71 21.05 -14.68
CA PRO A 61 16.87 22.44 -14.25
C PRO A 61 15.93 23.39 -14.99
#